data_AF-A0A0J1DJJ2-F1
#
_entry.id   AF-A0A0J1DJJ2-F1
#
_cell.length_a   1.000
_cell.length_b   1.000
_cell.length_c   1.000
_cell.angle_alpha   90.00
_cell.angle_beta   90.00
_cell.angle_gamma   90.00
#
_symmetry.space_group_name_H-M   'P 1'
#
loop_
_entity.id
_entity.type
_entity.pdbx_description
1 polymer ?
#
loop_
_entity_poly.entity_id
_entity_poly.type
_entity_poly.pdbx_seq_one_letter_code
_entity_poly.pdbx_strand_id
1 'polypeptide(L)'
;MRVQVGTTYVESVGLISGRLGVTLADGRQTILLQDAGDFAVTRAGETVHIVAFDQNGSAWHFHGQVTFASSKVDLEHEYGQGSVLVTDGGGNVHLVFLTQPSKGQGASLCHQTFSGAWGKAMVISTHIRPDKWGFSASWDPDGFLHLAYTSHGDGHLLYRAFSTEQKTWSGAVPLVTHACRNPLFFPGDPLVLAWISEEQSGQVQMMRKGESWSTIRTVSRPSGACSGLGWAVLDGEVHLLWRQGEKLWKTPTAEDGEPSSADSAQFSFEMRVVEDRTGGAMTVPVYVPQVAGEPTAPILEEPAPVPEPVAPPIEERREGMEEKLQRSLIEQAFQLQLEWEKLREEYSSVQRLVAALEEKMEGKVREAADRAASLPRSRLESLTERIERLEIRLTKYDRTLRDWQANLEPRLAKLEQASLAVSRRLAELENPEPERKLSIWQRLWRL
;
A
#
# COMPACT_ATOMS: atom_id res chain seq x y z
N MET A 1 -5.20 -4.82 -3.36
CA MET A 1 -4.80 -4.54 -1.96
C MET A 1 -6.04 -4.66 -1.08
N ARG A 2 -5.97 -5.32 0.08
CA ARG A 2 -7.07 -5.44 1.04
C ARG A 2 -6.59 -4.95 2.40
N VAL A 3 -7.40 -4.16 3.08
CA VAL A 3 -7.13 -3.65 4.44
C VAL A 3 -8.24 -4.16 5.35
N GLN A 4 -7.85 -4.86 6.41
CA GLN A 4 -8.77 -5.29 7.47
C GLN A 4 -9.09 -4.08 8.36
N VAL A 5 -10.37 -3.78 8.56
CA VAL A 5 -10.80 -2.65 9.39
C VAL A 5 -11.34 -3.14 10.73
N GLY A 6 -12.10 -4.24 10.73
CA GLY A 6 -12.53 -4.92 11.95
C GLY A 6 -13.47 -4.09 12.83
N THR A 7 -14.44 -3.38 12.23
CA THR A 7 -15.57 -2.82 12.99
C THR A 7 -16.68 -3.86 13.14
N THR A 8 -17.72 -3.53 13.91
CA THR A 8 -18.91 -4.40 14.07
C THR A 8 -19.60 -4.68 12.73
N TYR A 9 -19.50 -3.74 11.79
CA TYR A 9 -20.25 -3.76 10.53
C TYR A 9 -19.37 -3.97 9.29
N VAL A 10 -18.11 -3.56 9.34
CA VAL A 10 -17.17 -3.59 8.21
C VAL A 10 -15.99 -4.49 8.55
N GLU A 11 -15.84 -5.57 7.81
CA GLU A 11 -14.71 -6.48 7.93
C GLU A 11 -13.48 -5.85 7.27
N SER A 12 -13.61 -5.44 6.00
CA SER A 12 -12.46 -5.01 5.21
C SER A 12 -12.80 -4.09 4.04
N VAL A 13 -11.80 -3.33 3.59
CA VAL A 13 -11.85 -2.49 2.39
C VAL A 13 -10.81 -3.01 1.40
N GLY A 14 -11.21 -3.20 0.15
CA GLY A 14 -10.37 -3.81 -0.88
C GLY A 14 -10.41 -3.07 -2.20
N LEU A 15 -9.24 -2.97 -2.83
CA LEU A 15 -9.07 -2.54 -4.21
C LEU A 15 -8.63 -3.74 -5.06
N ILE A 16 -9.51 -4.19 -5.95
CA ILE A 16 -9.31 -5.33 -6.85
C ILE A 16 -9.64 -4.89 -8.27
N SER A 17 -8.67 -4.96 -9.18
CA SER A 17 -8.86 -4.65 -10.60
C SER A 17 -9.54 -3.29 -10.87
N GLY A 18 -9.11 -2.25 -10.14
CA GLY A 18 -9.66 -0.89 -10.26
C GLY A 18 -11.01 -0.69 -9.56
N ARG A 19 -11.58 -1.70 -8.92
CA ARG A 19 -12.84 -1.59 -8.16
C ARG A 19 -12.53 -1.49 -6.67
N LEU A 20 -12.87 -0.36 -6.07
CA LEU A 20 -12.83 -0.19 -4.63
C LEU A 20 -14.16 -0.66 -4.04
N GLY A 21 -14.09 -1.59 -3.09
CA GLY A 21 -15.26 -2.11 -2.41
C GLY A 21 -15.04 -2.35 -0.92
N VAL A 22 -16.15 -2.43 -0.20
CA VAL A 22 -16.21 -2.73 1.23
C VAL A 22 -16.88 -4.09 1.39
N THR A 23 -16.27 -4.96 2.20
CA THR A 23 -16.87 -6.21 2.65
C THR A 23 -17.43 -5.99 4.04
N LEU A 24 -18.74 -6.12 4.18
CA LEU A 24 -19.46 -6.03 5.45
C LEU A 24 -19.29 -7.32 6.25
N ALA A 25 -19.51 -7.25 7.57
CA ALA A 25 -19.38 -8.39 8.48
C ALA A 25 -20.37 -9.54 8.16
N ASP A 26 -21.46 -9.26 7.44
CA ASP A 26 -22.42 -10.26 6.96
C ASP A 26 -22.04 -10.88 5.59
N GLY A 27 -20.84 -10.57 5.08
CA GLY A 27 -20.31 -11.08 3.82
C GLY A 27 -20.77 -10.31 2.57
N ARG A 28 -21.70 -9.36 2.69
CA ARG A 28 -22.11 -8.53 1.55
C ARG A 28 -20.98 -7.62 1.11
N GLN A 29 -20.83 -7.46 -0.20
CA GLN A 29 -19.86 -6.55 -0.80
C GLN A 29 -20.54 -5.36 -1.46
N THR A 30 -20.10 -4.16 -1.12
CA THR A 30 -20.57 -2.91 -1.71
C THR A 30 -19.43 -2.26 -2.49
N ILE A 31 -19.62 -1.99 -3.78
CA ILE A 31 -18.65 -1.26 -4.61
C ILE A 31 -18.87 0.23 -4.37
N LEU A 32 -17.80 0.94 -4.00
CA LEU A 32 -17.83 2.39 -3.74
C LEU A 32 -17.40 3.20 -4.95
N LEU A 33 -16.36 2.76 -5.65
CA LEU A 33 -15.77 3.50 -6.76
C LEU A 33 -15.26 2.54 -7.84
N GLN A 34 -15.54 2.87 -9.10
CA GLN A 34 -14.90 2.25 -10.27
C GLN A 34 -13.68 3.10 -10.68
N ASP A 35 -12.69 2.46 -11.28
CA ASP A 35 -11.45 3.09 -11.73
C ASP A 35 -10.61 3.74 -10.62
N ALA A 36 -10.67 3.17 -9.41
CA ALA A 36 -9.79 3.53 -8.31
C ALA A 36 -8.35 3.08 -8.58
N GLY A 37 -7.38 3.99 -8.46
CA GLY A 37 -5.95 3.73 -8.57
C GLY A 37 -5.28 3.48 -7.22
N ASP A 38 -5.73 4.19 -6.18
CA ASP A 38 -5.18 4.12 -4.83
C ASP A 38 -6.25 4.42 -3.78
N PHE A 39 -6.01 4.04 -2.52
CA PHE A 39 -6.88 4.37 -1.41
C PHE A 39 -6.16 4.35 -0.06
N ALA A 40 -6.68 5.13 0.88
CA ALA A 40 -6.34 5.07 2.29
C ALA A 40 -7.61 4.88 3.12
N VAL A 41 -7.49 4.17 4.24
CA VAL A 41 -8.60 3.85 5.13
C VAL A 41 -8.21 4.04 6.59
N THR A 42 -9.17 4.50 7.39
CA THR A 42 -9.10 4.55 8.85
C THR A 42 -10.51 4.38 9.43
N ARG A 43 -10.65 4.42 10.75
CA ARG A 43 -11.94 4.43 11.45
C ARG A 43 -11.98 5.44 12.58
N ALA A 44 -13.16 5.93 12.91
CA ALA A 44 -13.45 6.72 14.09
C ALA A 44 -14.59 6.02 14.84
N GLY A 45 -14.24 5.24 15.87
CA GLY A 45 -15.13 4.25 16.48
C GLY A 45 -15.60 3.22 15.44
N GLU A 46 -16.92 3.16 15.23
CA GLU A 46 -17.54 2.25 14.25
C GLU A 46 -17.61 2.82 12.83
N THR A 47 -17.40 4.14 12.67
CA THR A 47 -17.48 4.80 11.37
C THR A 47 -16.18 4.60 10.60
N VAL A 48 -16.26 3.99 9.43
CA VAL A 48 -15.12 3.79 8.54
C VAL A 48 -14.99 5.00 7.62
N HIS A 49 -13.76 5.50 7.45
CA HIS A 49 -13.42 6.59 6.55
C HIS A 49 -12.45 6.09 5.49
N ILE A 50 -12.79 6.33 4.22
CA ILE A 50 -12.01 5.87 3.07
C ILE A 50 -11.80 7.07 2.15
N VAL A 51 -10.56 7.37 1.81
CA VAL A 51 -10.23 8.31 0.74
C VAL A 51 -9.68 7.51 -0.42
N ALA A 52 -10.33 7.61 -1.57
CA ALA A 52 -9.99 6.91 -2.79
C ALA A 52 -9.56 7.89 -3.86
N PHE A 53 -8.55 7.53 -4.63
CA PHE A 53 -8.03 8.31 -5.74
C PHE A 53 -8.34 7.57 -7.03
N ASP A 54 -9.10 8.21 -7.93
CA ASP A 54 -9.37 7.62 -9.24
C ASP A 54 -8.16 7.78 -10.19
N GLN A 55 -8.19 7.05 -11.31
CA GLN A 55 -7.14 7.12 -12.33
C GLN A 55 -7.01 8.51 -13.00
N ASN A 56 -7.99 9.40 -12.81
CA ASN A 56 -7.97 10.77 -13.31
C ASN A 56 -7.43 11.76 -12.27
N GLY A 57 -6.95 11.29 -11.12
CA GLY A 57 -6.39 12.11 -10.06
C GLY A 57 -7.43 12.81 -9.17
N SER A 58 -8.73 12.51 -9.30
CA SER A 58 -9.74 13.02 -8.37
C SER A 58 -9.78 12.18 -7.09
N ALA A 59 -9.97 12.86 -5.96
CA ALA A 59 -10.14 12.22 -4.66
C ALA A 59 -11.61 12.19 -4.23
N TRP A 60 -12.03 11.06 -3.69
CA TRP A 60 -13.36 10.80 -3.17
C TRP A 60 -13.27 10.32 -1.73
N HIS A 61 -14.00 10.96 -0.82
CA HIS A 61 -14.13 10.55 0.56
C HIS A 61 -15.45 9.82 0.75
N PHE A 62 -15.36 8.58 1.21
CA PHE A 62 -16.48 7.76 1.64
C PHE A 62 -16.44 7.61 3.16
N HIS A 63 -17.58 7.79 3.82
CA HIS A 63 -17.66 7.50 5.25
C HIS A 63 -19.02 6.90 5.65
N GLY A 64 -18.99 5.98 6.60
CA GLY A 64 -20.18 5.26 7.04
C GLY A 64 -19.89 4.00 7.84
N GLN A 65 -20.94 3.32 8.26
CA GLN A 65 -20.88 2.06 9.03
C GLN A 65 -21.39 0.88 8.20
N VAL A 66 -22.50 1.07 7.48
CA VAL A 66 -23.12 0.07 6.60
C VAL A 66 -23.39 0.68 5.23
N THR A 67 -23.99 1.86 5.22
CA THR A 67 -24.14 2.72 4.05
C THR A 67 -23.09 3.82 4.09
N PHE A 68 -22.54 4.15 2.92
CA PHE A 68 -21.46 5.12 2.79
C PHE A 68 -21.96 6.38 2.09
N ALA A 69 -21.84 7.52 2.77
CA ALA A 69 -21.94 8.82 2.12
C ALA A 69 -20.66 9.05 1.31
N SER A 70 -20.78 9.72 0.16
CA SER A 70 -19.65 10.08 -0.68
C SER A 70 -19.59 11.58 -0.90
N SER A 71 -18.37 12.11 -0.92
CA SER A 71 -18.10 13.51 -1.25
C SER A 71 -16.78 13.61 -2.02
N LYS A 72 -16.68 14.57 -2.94
CA LYS A 72 -15.42 14.86 -3.62
C LYS A 72 -14.52 15.68 -2.69
N VAL A 73 -13.23 15.34 -2.65
CA VAL A 73 -12.21 16.06 -1.88
C VAL A 73 -11.45 16.99 -2.83
N ASP A 74 -11.34 18.27 -2.47
CA ASP A 74 -10.49 19.22 -3.19
C ASP A 74 -9.08 19.17 -2.61
N LEU A 75 -8.14 18.57 -3.36
CA LEU A 75 -6.75 18.42 -2.92
C LEU A 75 -5.92 19.70 -3.12
N GLU A 76 -6.42 20.69 -3.86
CA GLU A 76 -5.70 21.88 -4.37
C GLU A 76 -4.49 21.58 -5.29
N HIS A 77 -3.91 20.39 -5.18
CA HIS A 77 -2.75 19.89 -5.92
C HIS A 77 -3.03 18.49 -6.48
N GLU A 78 -2.45 18.17 -7.63
CA GLU A 78 -2.61 16.86 -8.26
C GLU A 78 -2.02 15.75 -7.39
N TYR A 79 -2.81 14.70 -7.15
CA TYR A 79 -2.35 13.52 -6.43
C TYR A 79 -1.27 12.78 -7.22
N GLY A 80 -0.17 12.43 -6.55
CA GLY A 80 0.88 11.62 -7.15
C GLY A 80 0.70 10.14 -6.80
N GLN A 81 1.01 9.79 -5.56
CA GLN A 81 0.94 8.44 -5.01
C GLN A 81 1.19 8.46 -3.50
N GLY A 82 0.81 7.43 -2.77
CA GLY A 82 1.06 7.37 -1.33
C GLY A 82 0.14 8.31 -0.56
N SER A 83 -0.76 7.71 0.19
CA SER A 83 -1.67 8.40 1.09
C SER A 83 -1.83 7.61 2.38
N VAL A 84 -2.06 8.33 3.48
CA VAL A 84 -2.36 7.74 4.78
C VAL A 84 -3.54 8.51 5.38
N LEU A 85 -4.49 7.77 5.92
CA LEU A 85 -5.51 8.30 6.81
C LEU A 85 -5.17 7.94 8.25
N VAL A 86 -5.25 8.94 9.13
CA VAL A 86 -5.10 8.78 10.57
C VAL A 86 -6.29 9.44 11.25
N THR A 87 -6.94 8.75 12.18
CA THR A 87 -7.96 9.35 13.05
C THR A 87 -7.30 9.82 14.34
N ASP A 88 -7.63 11.01 14.81
CA ASP A 88 -7.20 11.51 16.13
C ASP A 88 -8.16 11.05 17.25
N GLY A 89 -7.76 11.23 18.51
CA GLY A 89 -8.59 10.90 19.67
C GLY A 89 -9.89 11.73 19.79
N GLY A 90 -10.04 12.78 18.98
CA GLY A 90 -11.26 13.58 18.85
C GLY A 90 -12.21 13.09 17.76
N GLY A 91 -11.82 12.06 16.99
CA GLY A 91 -12.58 11.54 15.84
C GLY A 91 -12.41 12.36 14.56
N ASN A 92 -11.50 13.34 14.52
CA ASN A 92 -11.14 14.01 13.27
C ASN A 92 -10.25 13.10 12.44
N VAL A 93 -10.36 13.24 11.11
CA VAL A 93 -9.60 12.41 10.18
C VAL A 93 -8.57 13.26 9.46
N HIS A 94 -7.33 12.83 9.52
CA HIS A 94 -6.17 13.46 8.91
C HIS A 94 -5.78 12.71 7.65
N LEU A 95 -5.83 13.39 6.51
CA LEU A 95 -5.33 12.89 5.24
C LEU A 95 -3.94 13.48 5.00
N VAL A 96 -2.94 12.60 4.88
CA VAL A 96 -1.59 12.96 4.46
C VAL A 96 -1.30 12.28 3.13
N PHE A 97 -0.85 13.04 2.13
CA PHE A 97 -0.66 12.51 0.76
C PHE A 97 0.49 13.21 0.03
N LEU A 98 1.09 12.51 -0.94
CA LEU A 98 2.08 13.13 -1.84
C LEU A 98 1.42 13.66 -3.12
N THR A 99 1.87 14.84 -3.53
CA THR A 99 1.52 15.41 -4.83
C THR A 99 2.33 14.77 -5.94
N GLN A 100 1.83 14.86 -7.17
CA GLN A 100 2.58 14.49 -8.37
C GLN A 100 3.87 15.34 -8.43
N PRO A 101 5.06 14.72 -8.49
CA PRO A 101 6.31 15.47 -8.55
C PRO A 101 6.44 16.19 -9.91
N SER A 102 6.95 17.42 -9.88
CA SER A 102 7.40 18.10 -11.09
C SER A 102 8.72 17.47 -11.58
N LYS A 103 8.99 17.53 -12.89
CA LYS A 103 10.20 16.92 -13.48
C LYS A 103 11.48 17.39 -12.77
N GLY A 104 12.24 16.44 -12.21
CA GLY A 104 13.51 16.69 -11.52
C GLY A 104 13.36 17.22 -10.10
N GLN A 105 12.14 17.29 -9.55
CA GLN A 105 11.86 17.72 -8.19
C GLN A 105 11.30 16.57 -7.35
N GLY A 106 11.41 16.70 -6.01
CA GLY A 106 10.69 15.84 -5.09
C GLY A 106 9.18 16.07 -5.17
N ALA A 107 8.41 15.16 -4.59
CA ALA A 107 7.01 15.38 -4.33
C ALA A 107 6.83 16.35 -3.14
N SER A 108 5.68 17.04 -3.11
CA SER A 108 5.24 17.75 -1.91
C SER A 108 4.37 16.82 -1.08
N LEU A 109 4.50 16.88 0.24
CA LEU A 109 3.63 16.20 1.17
C LEU A 109 2.64 17.21 1.74
N CYS A 110 1.37 16.88 1.63
CA CYS A 110 0.27 17.73 2.03
C CYS A 110 -0.53 17.07 3.15
N HIS A 111 -1.15 17.90 4.00
CA HIS A 111 -2.05 17.50 5.07
C HIS A 111 -3.40 18.22 4.92
N GLN A 112 -4.49 17.47 5.04
CA GLN A 112 -5.85 17.99 5.20
C GLN A 112 -6.54 17.32 6.39
N THR A 113 -7.44 18.04 7.03
CA THR A 113 -8.23 17.52 8.16
C THR A 113 -9.71 17.54 7.82
N PHE A 114 -10.41 16.47 8.17
CA PHE A 114 -11.85 16.35 8.10
C PHE A 114 -12.44 16.41 9.51
N SER A 115 -13.31 17.41 9.73
CA SER A 115 -14.08 17.60 10.96
C SER A 115 -15.52 17.97 10.60
N GLY A 116 -16.24 17.03 9.98
CA GLY A 116 -17.55 17.25 9.37
C GLY A 116 -17.49 17.80 7.94
N ALA A 117 -16.40 18.48 7.58
CA ALA A 117 -16.04 18.85 6.21
C ALA A 117 -14.51 18.87 6.06
N TRP A 118 -14.02 18.74 4.83
CA TRP A 118 -12.60 18.86 4.53
C TRP A 118 -12.12 20.31 4.63
N GLY A 119 -11.04 20.52 5.37
CA GLY A 119 -10.32 21.79 5.43
C GLY A 119 -9.39 21.99 4.22
N LYS A 120 -8.73 23.15 4.17
CA LYS A 120 -7.76 23.48 3.12
C LYS A 120 -6.50 22.60 3.19
N ALA A 121 -5.88 22.38 2.03
CA ALA A 121 -4.60 21.69 1.95
C ALA A 121 -3.48 22.51 2.59
N MET A 122 -2.69 21.87 3.46
CA MET A 122 -1.48 22.46 4.02
C MET A 122 -0.26 21.71 3.48
N VAL A 123 0.65 22.42 2.83
CA VAL A 123 1.95 21.86 2.43
C VAL A 123 2.84 21.71 3.68
N ILE A 124 3.27 20.48 3.95
CA ILE A 124 4.16 20.14 5.06
C ILE A 124 5.62 20.34 4.65
N SER A 125 5.98 19.82 3.47
CA SER A 125 7.32 19.91 2.88
C SER A 125 7.27 19.62 1.38
N THR A 126 8.23 20.13 0.61
CA THR A 126 8.23 20.13 -0.87
C THR A 126 9.34 19.26 -1.49
N HIS A 127 10.21 18.66 -0.68
CA HIS A 127 11.40 17.93 -1.15
C HIS A 127 11.38 16.49 -0.62
N ILE A 128 10.31 15.76 -0.95
CA ILE A 128 10.09 14.41 -0.43
C ILE A 128 10.27 13.39 -1.55
N ARG A 129 10.86 12.24 -1.21
CA ARG A 129 11.02 11.13 -2.14
C ARG A 129 9.63 10.71 -2.64
N PRO A 130 9.37 10.72 -3.97
CA PRO A 130 8.09 10.31 -4.52
C PRO A 130 7.99 8.79 -4.48
N ASP A 131 7.78 8.25 -3.30
CA ASP A 131 7.60 6.83 -3.03
C ASP A 131 6.37 6.68 -2.14
N LYS A 132 5.46 5.78 -2.50
CA LYS A 132 4.23 5.53 -1.74
C LYS A 132 4.50 5.06 -0.30
N TRP A 133 5.67 4.46 -0.06
CA TRP A 133 6.12 4.04 1.27
C TRP A 133 7.19 4.97 1.86
N GLY A 134 7.39 6.15 1.26
CA GLY A 134 8.39 7.13 1.67
C GLY A 134 8.03 7.92 2.92
N PHE A 135 6.83 7.72 3.47
CA PHE A 135 6.39 8.36 4.72
C PHE A 135 5.43 7.46 5.51
N SER A 136 5.30 7.75 6.79
CA SER A 136 4.30 7.17 7.70
C SER A 136 3.85 8.24 8.68
N ALA A 137 2.58 8.16 9.10
CA ALA A 137 2.00 9.05 10.08
C ALA A 137 1.26 8.26 11.16
N SER A 138 1.32 8.72 12.41
CA SER A 138 0.63 8.08 13.56
C SER A 138 0.09 9.14 14.49
N TRP A 139 -1.10 8.89 15.03
CA TRP A 139 -1.61 9.65 16.17
C TRP A 139 -0.89 9.21 17.43
N ASP A 140 -0.74 10.15 18.36
CA ASP A 140 -0.23 9.92 19.70
C ASP A 140 -1.22 10.45 20.74
N PRO A 141 -1.41 9.73 21.86
CA PRO A 141 -2.32 10.11 22.94
C PRO A 141 -2.12 11.53 23.47
N ASP A 142 -0.91 12.11 23.37
CA ASP A 142 -0.61 13.45 23.87
C ASP A 142 -1.14 14.58 22.95
N GLY A 143 -1.91 14.25 21.90
CA GLY A 143 -2.57 15.25 21.07
C GLY A 143 -1.80 15.66 19.81
N PHE A 144 -0.82 14.86 19.42
CA PHE A 144 0.04 15.14 18.27
C PHE A 144 -0.13 14.11 17.15
N LEU A 145 -0.19 14.59 15.92
CA LEU A 145 -0.01 13.73 14.74
C LEU A 145 1.47 13.73 14.36
N HIS A 146 2.11 12.59 14.49
CA HIS A 146 3.50 12.38 14.12
C HIS A 146 3.65 11.99 12.66
N LEU A 147 4.73 12.47 12.06
CA LEU A 147 5.06 12.21 10.67
C LEU A 147 6.56 11.94 10.54
N ALA A 148 6.90 10.82 9.92
CA ALA A 148 8.26 10.48 9.53
C ALA A 148 8.30 10.29 8.01
N TYR A 149 9.28 10.87 7.34
CA TYR A 149 9.37 10.85 5.88
C TYR A 149 10.81 10.91 5.38
N THR A 150 11.06 10.37 4.19
CA THR A 150 12.38 10.37 3.56
C THR A 150 12.55 11.55 2.60
N SER A 151 13.64 12.30 2.72
CA SER A 151 13.94 13.41 1.81
C SER A 151 14.24 12.94 0.38
N HIS A 152 13.90 13.78 -0.60
CA HIS A 152 14.31 13.57 -1.99
C HIS A 152 15.82 13.80 -2.15
N GLY A 153 16.48 13.00 -2.99
CA GLY A 153 17.93 13.06 -3.21
C GLY A 153 18.69 12.26 -2.15
N ASP A 154 18.89 12.84 -0.97
CA ASP A 154 19.79 12.30 0.06
C ASP A 154 19.16 11.13 0.86
N GLY A 155 17.83 11.02 0.86
CA GLY A 155 17.13 9.93 1.54
C GLY A 155 17.17 10.00 3.08
N HIS A 156 17.46 11.17 3.65
CA HIS A 156 17.47 11.38 5.10
C HIS A 156 16.09 11.11 5.70
N LEU A 157 16.05 10.52 6.89
CA LEU A 157 14.82 10.35 7.64
C LEU A 157 14.56 11.62 8.46
N LEU A 158 13.47 12.31 8.11
CA LEU A 158 13.03 13.54 8.76
C LEU A 158 11.75 13.28 9.55
N TYR A 159 11.57 14.03 10.62
CA TYR A 159 10.44 13.94 11.53
C TYR A 159 9.79 15.31 11.74
N ARG A 160 8.47 15.32 11.83
CA ARG A 160 7.64 16.47 12.23
C ARG A 160 6.48 16.00 13.10
N ALA A 161 5.95 16.91 13.91
CA ALA A 161 4.71 16.72 14.65
C ALA A 161 3.74 17.85 14.35
N PHE A 162 2.46 17.53 14.20
CA PHE A 162 1.37 18.48 14.05
C PHE A 162 0.64 18.63 15.38
N SER A 163 0.51 19.88 15.83
CA SER A 163 -0.31 20.22 16.99
C SER A 163 -1.74 20.50 16.52
N THR A 164 -2.71 19.75 17.04
CA THR A 164 -4.14 19.99 16.76
C THR A 164 -4.62 21.30 17.38
N GLU A 165 -4.08 21.69 18.54
CA GLU A 165 -4.38 22.95 19.22
C GLU A 165 -3.93 24.16 18.40
N GLN A 166 -2.67 24.16 17.94
CA GLN A 166 -2.10 25.28 17.18
C GLN A 166 -2.42 25.21 15.68
N LYS A 167 -2.85 24.04 15.20
CA LYS A 167 -3.07 23.72 13.78
C LYS A 167 -1.83 23.98 12.93
N THR A 168 -0.65 23.65 13.44
CA THR A 168 0.64 23.89 12.79
C THR A 168 1.54 22.67 12.88
N TRP A 169 2.41 22.51 11.88
CA TRP A 169 3.50 21.54 11.92
C TRP A 169 4.74 22.15 12.57
N SER A 170 5.46 21.34 13.32
CA SER A 170 6.81 21.66 13.78
C SER A 170 7.78 21.84 12.60
N GLY A 171 8.94 22.42 12.90
CA GLY A 171 10.12 22.34 12.02
C GLY A 171 10.52 20.89 11.76
N ALA A 172 11.21 20.65 10.64
CA ALA A 172 11.76 19.33 10.32
C ALA A 172 12.95 19.02 11.24
N VAL A 173 12.89 17.88 11.91
CA VAL A 173 13.98 17.35 12.73
C VAL A 173 14.60 16.17 11.99
N PRO A 174 15.90 16.19 11.65
CA PRO A 174 16.57 15.03 11.10
C PRO A 174 16.75 13.96 12.18
N LEU A 175 16.16 12.78 11.98
CA LEU A 175 16.39 11.61 12.82
C LEU A 175 17.61 10.82 12.34
N VAL A 176 17.77 10.69 11.01
CA VAL A 176 18.88 9.97 10.38
C VAL A 176 19.37 10.74 9.17
N THR A 177 20.69 10.93 9.07
CA THR A 177 21.37 11.68 8.00
C THR A 177 21.96 10.79 6.91
N HIS A 178 21.53 9.54 6.85
CA HIS A 178 21.94 8.58 5.84
C HIS A 178 20.70 8.09 5.09
N ALA A 179 20.89 7.54 3.89
CA ALA A 179 19.79 7.10 3.05
C ALA A 179 18.98 6.00 3.76
N CYS A 180 17.66 6.22 3.86
CA CYS A 180 16.71 5.32 4.49
C CYS A 180 15.48 5.13 3.60
N ARG A 181 14.70 4.08 3.89
CA ARG A 181 13.40 3.81 3.25
C ARG A 181 12.42 3.15 4.21
N ASN A 182 11.15 3.17 3.81
CA ASN A 182 10.04 2.53 4.51
C ASN A 182 9.95 2.90 6.01
N PRO A 183 9.93 4.20 6.38
CA PRO A 183 9.57 4.57 7.74
C PRO A 183 8.18 4.04 8.07
N LEU A 184 8.03 3.45 9.25
CA LEU A 184 6.80 2.82 9.68
C LEU A 184 6.58 3.05 11.17
N PHE A 185 5.44 3.66 11.51
CA PHE A 185 4.99 3.75 12.90
C PHE A 185 4.21 2.51 13.34
N PHE A 186 4.22 2.25 14.65
CA PHE A 186 3.21 1.49 15.34
C PHE A 186 2.60 2.34 16.46
N PRO A 187 1.28 2.54 16.47
CA PRO A 187 0.63 3.27 17.56
C PRO A 187 0.65 2.39 18.82
N GLY A 188 1.33 2.88 19.84
CA GLY A 188 1.55 2.15 21.09
C GLY A 188 2.02 3.11 22.18
N ASP A 189 2.17 2.59 23.38
CA ASP A 189 2.74 3.33 24.51
C ASP A 189 3.98 2.57 25.00
N PRO A 190 5.19 2.95 24.57
CA PRO A 190 5.52 4.15 23.76
C PRO A 190 5.26 3.98 22.24
N LEU A 191 5.13 5.10 21.52
CA LEU A 191 5.08 5.12 20.05
C LEU A 191 6.41 4.62 19.49
N VAL A 192 6.37 3.71 18.50
CA VAL A 192 7.56 3.09 17.90
C VAL A 192 7.67 3.48 16.44
N LEU A 193 8.88 3.84 16.00
CA LEU A 193 9.23 4.10 14.60
C LEU A 193 10.31 3.11 14.16
N ALA A 194 10.07 2.40 13.07
CA ALA A 194 11.03 1.51 12.42
C ALA A 194 11.29 1.92 10.97
N TRP A 195 12.48 1.64 10.44
CA TRP A 195 12.84 1.89 9.05
C TRP A 195 13.96 0.96 8.58
N ILE A 196 14.24 1.00 7.28
CA ILE A 196 15.38 0.29 6.68
C ILE A 196 16.44 1.34 6.31
N SER A 197 17.61 1.27 6.95
CA SER A 197 18.80 1.99 6.51
C SER A 197 19.31 1.36 5.22
N GLU A 198 19.60 2.17 4.20
CA GLU A 198 20.17 1.71 2.93
C GLU A 198 21.70 1.55 3.00
N GLU A 199 22.32 1.90 4.13
CA GLU A 199 23.72 1.61 4.40
C GLU A 199 23.96 0.11 4.64
N GLN A 200 25.20 -0.34 4.38
CA GLN A 200 25.71 -1.67 4.77
C GLN A 200 24.71 -2.83 4.56
N SER A 201 24.37 -3.05 3.30
CA SER A 201 23.49 -4.14 2.80
C SER A 201 22.00 -4.06 3.16
N GLY A 202 21.54 -3.06 3.92
CA GLY A 202 20.12 -2.87 4.25
C GLY A 202 19.77 -3.38 5.64
N GLN A 203 19.79 -2.50 6.65
CA GLN A 203 19.58 -2.86 8.05
C GLN A 203 18.27 -2.30 8.61
N VAL A 204 17.58 -3.08 9.46
CA VAL A 204 16.40 -2.61 10.19
C VAL A 204 16.84 -1.88 11.44
N GLN A 205 16.35 -0.66 11.58
CA GLN A 205 16.57 0.20 12.73
C GLN A 205 15.23 0.63 13.33
N MET A 206 15.23 0.91 14.63
CA MET A 206 14.06 1.42 15.32
C MET A 206 14.40 2.43 16.42
N MET A 207 13.43 3.26 16.76
CA MET A 207 13.42 4.19 17.89
C MET A 207 12.05 4.16 18.57
N ARG A 208 12.04 4.56 19.84
CA ARG A 208 10.82 4.72 20.64
C ARG A 208 10.68 6.17 21.05
N LYS A 209 9.45 6.65 21.15
CA LYS A 209 9.14 8.00 21.61
C LYS A 209 8.56 7.92 23.03
N GLY A 210 9.32 8.43 24.00
CA GLY A 210 8.77 8.94 25.26
C GLY A 210 8.64 10.45 25.17
N GLU A 211 9.10 11.18 26.19
CA GLU A 211 9.26 12.64 26.12
C GLU A 211 10.15 13.07 24.93
N SER A 212 11.18 12.29 24.67
CA SER A 212 12.07 12.42 23.51
C SER A 212 12.25 11.09 22.79
N TRP A 213 12.78 11.16 21.57
CA TRP A 213 13.15 9.98 20.80
C TRP A 213 14.35 9.27 21.45
N SER A 214 14.26 7.95 21.63
CA SER A 214 15.36 7.11 22.10
C SER A 214 16.54 7.13 21.13
N THR A 215 17.70 6.61 21.52
CA THR A 215 18.79 6.36 20.56
C THR A 215 18.36 5.34 19.50
N ILE A 216 18.93 5.46 18.30
CA ILE A 216 18.72 4.49 17.21
C ILE A 216 19.24 3.13 17.63
N ARG A 217 18.40 2.10 17.49
CA ARG A 217 18.77 0.70 17.72
C ARG A 217 18.70 -0.09 16.42
N THR A 218 19.82 -0.65 15.98
CA THR A 218 19.84 -1.64 14.90
C THR A 218 19.38 -3.00 15.44
N VAL A 219 18.32 -3.57 14.85
CA VAL A 219 17.73 -4.84 15.29
C VAL A 219 17.98 -5.98 14.31
N SER A 220 18.28 -5.68 13.05
CA SER A 220 18.66 -6.69 12.07
C SER A 220 20.09 -7.19 12.29
N ARG A 221 20.38 -8.36 11.73
CA ARG A 221 21.76 -8.85 11.65
C ARG A 221 22.55 -8.03 10.62
N PRO A 222 23.88 -7.93 10.73
CA PRO A 222 24.69 -7.10 9.84
C PRO A 222 24.78 -7.61 8.39
N SER A 223 24.44 -8.88 8.13
CA SER A 223 24.56 -9.50 6.81
C SER A 223 23.21 -9.74 6.14
N GLY A 224 22.98 -9.09 5.00
CA GLY A 224 21.88 -9.39 4.09
C GLY A 224 20.78 -8.34 4.12
N ALA A 225 20.18 -8.11 2.95
CA ALA A 225 19.17 -7.08 2.77
C ALA A 225 17.87 -7.39 3.49
N CYS A 226 17.36 -6.39 4.19
CA CYS A 226 16.08 -6.43 4.87
C CYS A 226 14.94 -5.90 3.99
N SER A 227 13.76 -6.50 4.14
CA SER A 227 12.51 -6.11 3.48
C SER A 227 11.29 -6.54 4.30
N GLY A 228 10.08 -6.17 3.84
CA GLY A 228 8.83 -6.64 4.44
C GLY A 228 8.65 -6.25 5.90
N LEU A 229 8.96 -5.00 6.26
CA LEU A 229 8.71 -4.50 7.61
C LEU A 229 7.21 -4.57 7.93
N GLY A 230 6.90 -5.07 9.12
CA GLY A 230 5.55 -5.10 9.66
C GLY A 230 5.55 -5.45 11.14
N TRP A 231 4.38 -5.38 11.74
CA TRP A 231 4.21 -5.58 13.18
C TRP A 231 3.48 -6.88 13.47
N ALA A 232 3.63 -7.44 14.67
CA ALA A 232 2.74 -8.48 15.16
C ALA A 232 2.46 -8.24 16.63
N VAL A 233 1.30 -8.67 17.10
CA VAL A 233 1.02 -8.76 18.54
C VAL A 233 1.08 -10.24 18.90
N LEU A 234 2.09 -10.62 19.68
CA LEU A 234 2.34 -11.99 20.12
C LEU A 234 2.31 -12.01 21.64
N ASP A 235 1.50 -12.90 22.23
CA ASP A 235 1.39 -13.03 23.69
C ASP A 235 1.11 -11.71 24.43
N GLY A 236 0.42 -10.77 23.77
CA GLY A 236 0.11 -9.43 24.30
C GLY A 236 1.22 -8.38 24.11
N GLU A 237 2.38 -8.77 23.57
CA GLU A 237 3.49 -7.88 23.27
C GLU A 237 3.58 -7.53 21.80
N VAL A 238 3.99 -6.30 21.51
CA VAL A 238 4.22 -5.85 20.14
C VAL A 238 5.61 -6.29 19.71
N HIS A 239 5.69 -6.91 18.53
CA HIS A 239 6.91 -7.31 17.88
C HIS A 239 7.07 -6.61 16.53
N LEU A 240 8.31 -6.23 16.22
CA LEU A 240 8.69 -5.84 14.87
C LEU A 240 9.17 -7.08 14.11
N LEU A 241 8.66 -7.28 12.90
CA LEU A 241 9.00 -8.38 12.01
C LEU A 241 9.56 -7.87 10.67
N TRP A 242 10.51 -8.61 10.13
CA TRP A 242 11.12 -8.31 8.83
C TRP A 242 11.68 -9.57 8.17
N ARG A 243 11.82 -9.54 6.86
CA ARG A 243 12.53 -10.58 6.10
C ARG A 243 13.99 -10.19 5.94
N GLN A 244 14.89 -11.15 6.15
CA GLN A 244 16.31 -11.00 5.87
C GLN A 244 16.83 -12.33 5.32
N GLY A 245 17.17 -12.34 4.02
CA GLY A 245 17.37 -13.58 3.27
C GLY A 245 16.06 -14.36 3.14
N GLU A 246 16.10 -15.68 3.38
CA GLU A 246 14.92 -16.56 3.30
C GLU A 246 14.12 -16.62 4.61
N LYS A 247 14.62 -16.00 5.68
CA LYS A 247 14.05 -16.09 7.02
C LYS A 247 13.22 -14.87 7.37
N LEU A 248 12.14 -15.12 8.11
CA LEU A 248 11.40 -14.09 8.85
C LEU A 248 12.04 -13.94 10.22
N TRP A 249 12.31 -12.70 10.62
CA TRP A 249 12.88 -12.34 11.90
C TRP A 249 11.87 -11.57 12.72
N LYS A 250 11.94 -11.70 14.04
CA LYS A 250 11.13 -10.95 14.99
C LYS A 250 11.95 -10.46 16.17
N THR A 251 11.60 -9.28 16.68
CA THR A 251 12.13 -8.73 17.94
C THR A 251 11.00 -8.08 18.74
N PRO A 252 10.95 -8.22 20.08
CA PRO A 252 10.03 -7.43 20.90
C PRO A 252 10.36 -5.95 20.77
N THR A 253 9.32 -5.11 20.79
CA THR A 253 9.48 -3.65 20.70
C THR A 253 9.65 -3.01 22.06
N ALA A 254 9.33 -3.66 23.19
CA ALA A 254 9.44 -3.11 24.54
C ALA A 254 10.79 -3.40 25.22
N GLU A 255 11.43 -4.51 24.90
CA GLU A 255 12.68 -4.94 25.53
C GLU A 255 13.87 -4.93 24.56
N ASP A 256 15.08 -4.85 25.12
CA ASP A 256 16.32 -5.05 24.39
C ASP A 256 16.63 -6.54 24.21
N GLY A 257 15.74 -7.22 23.46
CA GLY A 257 15.91 -8.62 23.07
C GLY A 257 16.73 -8.80 21.78
N GLU A 258 17.47 -9.91 21.69
CA GLU A 258 18.08 -10.31 20.42
C GLU A 258 17.03 -10.77 19.40
N PRO A 259 17.24 -10.50 18.11
CA PRO A 259 16.32 -10.94 17.06
C PRO A 259 16.28 -12.47 16.96
N SER A 260 15.07 -13.02 16.96
CA SER A 260 14.83 -14.46 16.79
C SER A 260 14.22 -14.77 15.42
N SER A 261 14.48 -15.97 14.90
CA SER A 261 13.86 -16.42 13.65
C SER A 261 12.43 -16.88 13.92
N ALA A 262 11.51 -16.48 13.06
CA ALA A 262 10.14 -16.98 13.00
C ALA A 262 9.96 -17.85 11.76
N ASP A 263 9.06 -18.82 11.82
CA ASP A 263 8.66 -19.60 10.65
C ASP A 263 7.68 -18.78 9.81
N SER A 264 8.05 -18.42 8.58
CA SER A 264 7.20 -17.63 7.70
C SER A 264 5.88 -18.30 7.36
N ALA A 265 5.80 -19.65 7.41
CA ALA A 265 4.57 -20.37 7.12
C ALA A 265 3.49 -20.15 8.21
N GLN A 266 3.90 -19.73 9.40
CA GLN A 266 2.99 -19.47 10.52
C GLN A 266 2.38 -18.07 10.51
N PHE A 267 2.66 -17.24 9.49
CA PHE A 267 2.19 -15.86 9.44
C PHE A 267 1.56 -15.53 8.08
N SER A 268 0.43 -14.81 8.09
CA SER A 268 -0.04 -14.05 6.93
C SER A 268 0.40 -12.59 7.06
N PHE A 269 0.70 -11.94 5.94
CA PHE A 269 1.01 -10.51 5.89
C PHE A 269 -0.21 -9.75 5.36
N GLU A 270 -0.73 -8.83 6.16
CA GLU A 270 -1.98 -8.12 5.87
C GLU A 270 -1.85 -6.64 6.27
N MET A 271 -2.62 -5.77 5.63
CA MET A 271 -2.79 -4.39 6.10
C MET A 271 -3.98 -4.34 7.05
N ARG A 272 -3.83 -3.71 8.21
CA ARG A 272 -4.90 -3.64 9.22
C ARG A 272 -5.01 -2.23 9.81
N VAL A 273 -6.24 -1.76 10.01
CA VAL A 273 -6.51 -0.59 10.83
C VAL A 273 -6.36 -0.99 12.29
N VAL A 274 -5.40 -0.39 12.96
CA VAL A 274 -5.17 -0.54 14.41
C VAL A 274 -5.67 0.72 15.11
N GLU A 275 -6.29 0.53 16.26
CA GLU A 275 -6.78 1.61 17.13
C GLU A 275 -5.90 1.67 18.38
N ASP A 276 -5.55 2.87 18.80
CA ASP A 276 -4.88 3.13 20.06
C ASP A 276 -5.88 3.22 21.24
N ARG A 277 -5.36 3.44 22.44
CA ARG A 277 -6.17 3.51 23.67
C ARG A 277 -7.07 4.74 23.74
N THR A 278 -6.80 5.77 22.94
CA THR A 278 -7.54 7.04 22.90
C THR A 278 -8.57 7.11 21.77
N GLY A 279 -8.70 6.05 20.97
CA GLY A 279 -9.58 6.01 19.81
C GLY A 279 -8.95 6.55 18.53
N GLY A 280 -7.66 6.92 18.57
CA GLY A 280 -6.90 7.23 17.37
C GLY A 280 -6.66 5.95 16.57
N ALA A 281 -6.71 6.04 15.24
CA ALA A 281 -6.61 4.86 14.39
C ALA A 281 -5.79 5.11 13.14
N MET A 282 -5.08 4.09 12.67
CA MET A 282 -4.29 4.15 11.44
C MET A 282 -4.11 2.78 10.80
N THR A 283 -3.82 2.75 9.51
CA THR A 283 -3.47 1.50 8.82
C THR A 283 -1.98 1.17 9.00
N VAL A 284 -1.69 -0.06 9.44
CA VAL A 284 -0.32 -0.60 9.56
C VAL A 284 -0.21 -1.98 8.88
N PRO A 285 0.98 -2.35 8.36
CA PRO A 285 1.26 -3.72 7.94
C PRO A 285 1.46 -4.62 9.15
N VAL A 286 0.73 -5.74 9.19
CA VAL A 286 0.70 -6.69 10.30
C VAL A 286 0.97 -8.11 9.79
N TYR A 287 1.81 -8.83 10.53
CA TYR A 287 1.96 -10.27 10.45
C TYR A 287 1.00 -10.93 11.44
N VAL A 288 0.00 -11.63 10.93
CA VAL A 288 -1.03 -12.30 11.74
C VAL A 288 -0.65 -13.78 11.86
N PRO A 289 -0.53 -14.33 13.08
CA PRO A 289 -0.30 -15.76 13.26
C PRO A 289 -1.43 -16.59 12.63
N GLN A 290 -1.08 -17.54 11.77
CA GLN A 290 -2.03 -18.53 11.26
C GLN A 290 -2.23 -19.60 12.32
N VAL A 291 -3.42 -19.66 12.90
CA VAL A 291 -3.83 -20.81 13.70
C VAL A 291 -4.02 -21.97 12.72
N ALA A 292 -3.28 -23.06 12.91
CA ALA A 292 -3.39 -24.23 12.07
C ALA A 292 -4.78 -24.88 12.25
N GLY A 293 -5.68 -24.60 11.30
CA GLY A 293 -6.89 -25.37 11.05
C GLY A 293 -8.20 -24.66 11.40
N GLU A 294 -8.90 -24.17 10.37
CA GLU A 294 -10.36 -24.21 10.29
C GLU A 294 -10.76 -24.42 8.83
N PRO A 295 -11.27 -25.61 8.45
CA PRO A 295 -12.01 -25.82 7.22
C PRO A 295 -13.47 -25.47 7.45
N THR A 296 -13.94 -24.37 6.87
CA THR A 296 -15.35 -23.98 6.91
C THR A 296 -16.17 -24.70 5.86
N ALA A 297 -17.19 -25.43 6.34
CA ALA A 297 -18.56 -25.66 5.81
C ALA A 297 -18.96 -27.17 5.86
N PRO A 298 -20.23 -27.52 6.15
CA PRO A 298 -21.34 -27.24 5.21
C PRO A 298 -22.69 -26.80 5.82
N ILE A 299 -23.31 -25.87 5.09
CA ILE A 299 -24.71 -25.77 4.62
C ILE A 299 -25.73 -26.75 5.23
N LEU A 300 -26.84 -26.21 5.78
CA LEU A 300 -28.07 -26.95 6.08
C LEU A 300 -29.30 -26.26 5.47
N GLU A 301 -30.21 -27.13 5.03
CA GLU A 301 -31.30 -26.98 4.05
C GLU A 301 -32.53 -26.18 4.50
N GLU A 302 -33.22 -25.61 3.52
CA GLU A 302 -34.56 -25.01 3.58
C GLU A 302 -35.64 -26.10 3.40
N PRO A 303 -36.83 -25.98 4.02
CA PRO A 303 -38.02 -26.61 3.44
C PRO A 303 -39.25 -25.67 3.38
N ALA A 304 -40.07 -25.90 2.36
CA ALA A 304 -41.47 -25.49 2.22
C ALA A 304 -42.30 -26.74 1.80
N PRO A 305 -43.62 -26.71 1.50
CA PRO A 305 -44.78 -25.87 1.92
C PRO A 305 -46.03 -26.74 2.30
N VAL A 306 -47.17 -26.17 2.75
CA VAL A 306 -48.51 -26.84 2.75
C VAL A 306 -49.68 -25.82 2.54
N PRO A 307 -50.81 -26.15 1.85
CA PRO A 307 -51.78 -25.21 1.26
C PRO A 307 -53.17 -25.07 1.96
N GLU A 308 -54.00 -24.16 1.40
CA GLU A 308 -55.36 -23.68 1.77
C GLU A 308 -56.50 -24.71 1.91
N PRO A 309 -57.67 -24.28 2.46
CA PRO A 309 -58.96 -24.55 1.80
C PRO A 309 -60.02 -23.41 1.83
N VAL A 310 -61.16 -23.65 1.17
CA VAL A 310 -62.04 -22.76 0.40
C VAL A 310 -63.48 -22.55 0.99
N ALA A 311 -64.02 -21.31 0.88
CA ALA A 311 -65.42 -20.79 0.69
C ALA A 311 -66.58 -21.15 1.69
N PRO A 312 -67.85 -20.60 1.63
CA PRO A 312 -68.56 -19.81 0.58
C PRO A 312 -69.60 -18.71 1.10
N PRO A 313 -70.77 -18.38 0.48
CA PRO A 313 -71.11 -17.01 -0.01
C PRO A 313 -72.49 -16.42 0.44
N ILE A 314 -72.81 -15.14 0.16
CA ILE A 314 -74.19 -14.59 0.14
C ILE A 314 -74.31 -13.48 -0.95
N GLU A 315 -75.43 -13.51 -1.67
CA GLU A 315 -75.76 -12.82 -2.93
C GLU A 315 -76.63 -11.54 -2.79
N GLU A 316 -76.66 -10.75 -3.88
CA GLU A 316 -77.73 -9.87 -4.39
C GLU A 316 -77.99 -8.46 -3.81
N ARG A 317 -77.30 -7.46 -4.39
CA ARG A 317 -77.88 -6.11 -4.69
C ARG A 317 -77.03 -5.23 -5.63
N ARG A 318 -76.50 -5.76 -6.74
CA ARG A 318 -75.44 -5.06 -7.50
C ARG A 318 -75.52 -5.11 -9.04
N GLU A 319 -76.58 -5.62 -9.65
CA GLU A 319 -76.60 -5.92 -11.09
C GLU A 319 -76.31 -4.71 -12.03
N GLY A 320 -76.69 -3.47 -11.69
CA GLY A 320 -76.40 -2.29 -12.53
C GLY A 320 -75.00 -1.65 -12.35
N MET A 321 -74.33 -1.94 -11.24
CA MET A 321 -72.95 -1.47 -10.95
C MET A 321 -71.93 -2.57 -11.27
N GLU A 322 -72.33 -3.84 -11.16
CA GLU A 322 -71.58 -5.01 -11.57
C GLU A 322 -71.32 -5.03 -13.06
N GLU A 323 -72.28 -4.69 -13.93
CA GLU A 323 -71.97 -4.64 -15.37
C GLU A 323 -70.91 -3.57 -15.72
N LYS A 324 -70.91 -2.43 -15.02
CA LYS A 324 -69.89 -1.39 -15.21
C LYS A 324 -68.54 -1.78 -14.61
N LEU A 325 -68.55 -2.41 -13.43
CA LEU A 325 -67.35 -2.95 -12.79
C LEU A 325 -66.78 -4.12 -13.59
N GLN A 326 -67.62 -4.98 -14.14
CA GLN A 326 -67.25 -6.09 -15.03
C GLN A 326 -66.68 -5.55 -16.33
N ARG A 327 -67.27 -4.51 -16.93
CA ARG A 327 -66.69 -3.86 -18.11
C ARG A 327 -65.36 -3.20 -17.80
N SER A 328 -65.22 -2.48 -16.69
CA SER A 328 -63.93 -1.90 -16.29
C SER A 328 -62.91 -2.96 -15.90
N LEU A 329 -63.33 -4.09 -15.34
CA LEU A 329 -62.47 -5.23 -15.03
C LEU A 329 -62.02 -5.95 -16.30
N ILE A 330 -62.90 -6.11 -17.28
CA ILE A 330 -62.58 -6.67 -18.59
C ILE A 330 -61.61 -5.74 -19.33
N GLU A 331 -61.84 -4.42 -19.26
CA GLU A 331 -60.96 -3.43 -19.90
C GLU A 331 -59.59 -3.34 -19.20
N GLN A 332 -59.56 -3.37 -17.87
CA GLN A 332 -58.31 -3.47 -17.10
C GLN A 332 -57.60 -4.80 -17.34
N ALA A 333 -58.31 -5.92 -17.41
CA ALA A 333 -57.73 -7.22 -17.71
C ALA A 333 -57.15 -7.27 -19.13
N PHE A 334 -57.81 -6.62 -20.09
CA PHE A 334 -57.31 -6.52 -21.47
C PHE A 334 -56.07 -5.62 -21.56
N GLN A 335 -56.06 -4.49 -20.86
CA GLN A 335 -54.87 -3.63 -20.74
C GLN A 335 -53.72 -4.37 -20.05
N LEU A 336 -53.99 -5.06 -18.95
CA LEU A 336 -52.99 -5.85 -18.23
C LEU A 336 -52.45 -6.98 -19.11
N GLN A 337 -53.30 -7.65 -19.89
CA GLN A 337 -52.87 -8.68 -20.84
C GLN A 337 -51.96 -8.09 -21.93
N LEU A 338 -52.29 -6.91 -22.46
CA LEU A 338 -51.47 -6.22 -23.45
C LEU A 338 -50.12 -5.77 -22.86
N GLU A 339 -50.12 -5.26 -21.63
CA GLU A 339 -48.91 -4.92 -20.89
C GLU A 339 -48.06 -6.15 -20.59
N TRP A 340 -48.70 -7.29 -20.26
CA TRP A 340 -48.01 -8.58 -20.08
C TRP A 340 -47.41 -9.12 -21.36
N GLU A 341 -48.11 -9.01 -22.49
CA GLU A 341 -47.60 -9.39 -23.81
C GLU A 341 -46.40 -8.51 -24.19
N LYS A 342 -46.50 -7.20 -23.98
CA LYS A 342 -45.41 -6.25 -24.21
C LYS A 342 -44.20 -6.54 -23.30
N LEU A 343 -44.42 -6.80 -22.01
CA LEU A 343 -43.36 -7.13 -21.07
C LEU A 343 -42.71 -8.48 -21.41
N ARG A 344 -43.47 -9.43 -21.94
CA ARG A 344 -42.97 -10.72 -22.43
C ARG A 344 -42.14 -10.54 -23.70
N GLU A 345 -42.55 -9.66 -24.60
CA GLU A 345 -41.76 -9.29 -25.78
C GLU A 345 -40.45 -8.60 -25.39
N GLU A 346 -40.50 -7.63 -24.47
CA GLU A 346 -39.33 -6.93 -23.93
C GLU A 346 -38.39 -7.91 -23.21
N TYR A 347 -38.93 -8.81 -22.38
CA TYR A 347 -38.15 -9.86 -21.71
C TYR A 347 -37.51 -10.82 -22.73
N SER A 348 -38.23 -11.24 -23.77
CA SER A 348 -37.66 -12.07 -24.84
C SER A 348 -36.56 -11.35 -25.62
N SER A 349 -36.68 -10.02 -25.76
CA SER A 349 -35.68 -9.17 -26.41
C SER A 349 -34.43 -9.05 -25.55
N VAL A 350 -34.59 -8.83 -24.24
CA VAL A 350 -33.50 -8.81 -23.26
C VAL A 350 -32.82 -10.17 -23.19
N GLN A 351 -33.56 -11.28 -23.16
CA GLN A 351 -32.97 -12.62 -23.19
C GLN A 351 -32.15 -12.86 -24.46
N ARG A 352 -32.61 -12.40 -25.63
CA ARG A 352 -31.84 -12.47 -26.88
C ARG A 352 -30.58 -11.61 -26.84
N LEU A 353 -30.65 -10.43 -26.23
CA LEU A 353 -29.47 -9.55 -26.05
C LEU A 353 -28.47 -10.16 -25.07
N VAL A 354 -28.93 -10.75 -23.97
CA VAL A 354 -28.09 -11.45 -22.99
C VAL A 354 -27.41 -12.65 -23.65
N ALA A 355 -28.15 -13.49 -24.37
CA ALA A 355 -27.56 -14.61 -25.11
C ALA A 355 -26.53 -14.16 -26.17
N ALA A 356 -26.80 -13.07 -26.90
CA ALA A 356 -25.86 -12.51 -27.87
C ALA A 356 -24.62 -11.88 -27.20
N LEU A 357 -24.76 -11.34 -25.99
CA LEU A 357 -23.64 -10.83 -25.20
C LEU A 357 -22.81 -11.97 -24.61
N GLU A 358 -23.44 -13.03 -24.12
CA GLU A 358 -22.79 -14.25 -23.66
C GLU A 358 -21.99 -14.89 -24.79
N GLU A 359 -22.57 -15.06 -25.98
CA GLU A 359 -21.87 -15.58 -27.16
C GLU A 359 -20.67 -14.69 -27.55
N LYS A 360 -20.84 -13.36 -27.52
CA LYS A 360 -19.73 -12.41 -27.76
C LYS A 360 -18.64 -12.48 -26.68
N MET A 361 -19.02 -12.68 -25.42
CA MET A 361 -18.08 -12.84 -24.32
C MET A 361 -17.33 -14.16 -24.45
N GLU A 362 -18.02 -15.27 -24.74
CA GLU A 362 -17.40 -16.58 -24.99
C GLU A 362 -16.43 -16.51 -26.17
N GLY A 363 -16.81 -15.84 -27.26
CA GLY A 363 -15.92 -15.57 -28.40
C GLY A 363 -14.67 -14.80 -27.99
N LYS A 364 -14.82 -13.70 -27.23
CA LYS A 364 -13.69 -12.90 -26.74
C LYS A 364 -12.82 -13.67 -25.73
N VAL A 365 -13.42 -14.50 -24.88
CA VAL A 365 -12.71 -15.36 -23.93
C VAL A 365 -11.93 -16.44 -24.66
N ARG A 366 -12.49 -17.03 -25.72
CA ARG A 366 -11.82 -18.00 -26.57
C ARG A 366 -10.66 -17.38 -27.35
N GLU A 367 -10.86 -16.20 -27.95
CA GLU A 367 -9.79 -15.43 -28.58
C GLU A 367 -8.70 -14.99 -27.59
N ALA A 368 -9.07 -14.67 -26.35
CA ALA A 368 -8.11 -14.36 -25.30
C ALA A 368 -7.36 -15.61 -24.83
N ALA A 369 -8.04 -16.77 -24.76
CA ALA A 369 -7.45 -18.05 -24.42
C ALA A 369 -6.48 -18.54 -25.51
N ASP A 370 -6.82 -18.37 -26.79
CA ASP A 370 -5.95 -18.71 -27.93
C ASP A 370 -4.73 -17.76 -28.00
N ARG A 371 -4.91 -16.47 -27.69
CA ARG A 371 -3.80 -15.52 -27.49
C ARG A 371 -2.95 -15.85 -26.27
N ALA A 372 -3.56 -16.31 -25.18
CA ALA A 372 -2.84 -16.75 -23.98
C ALA A 372 -2.10 -18.08 -24.20
N ALA A 373 -2.62 -18.96 -25.05
CA ALA A 373 -2.01 -20.23 -25.41
C ALA A 373 -0.85 -20.07 -26.41
N SER A 374 -0.90 -19.05 -27.27
CA SER A 374 0.17 -18.71 -28.23
C SER A 374 1.31 -17.89 -27.62
N LEU A 375 1.11 -17.30 -26.44
CA LEU A 375 2.21 -16.78 -25.63
C LEU A 375 3.03 -17.96 -25.10
N PRO A 376 4.38 -17.91 -25.16
CA PRO A 376 5.21 -18.94 -24.54
C PRO A 376 4.83 -19.01 -23.06
N ARG A 377 4.30 -20.17 -22.63
CA ARG A 377 3.81 -20.41 -21.26
C ARG A 377 4.96 -20.33 -20.26
N SER A 378 5.39 -19.12 -19.92
CA SER A 378 5.99 -18.86 -18.62
C SER A 378 4.88 -19.10 -17.60
N ARG A 379 5.06 -20.11 -16.76
CA ARG A 379 4.16 -20.52 -15.67
C ARG A 379 3.50 -19.30 -15.03
N LEU A 380 2.18 -19.35 -14.88
CA LEU A 380 1.40 -18.42 -14.06
C LEU A 380 1.84 -18.59 -12.61
N GLU A 381 2.98 -17.98 -12.30
CA GLU A 381 3.24 -17.52 -10.96
C GLU A 381 2.47 -16.22 -10.79
N SER A 382 1.84 -16.10 -9.63
CA SER A 382 1.10 -14.91 -9.22
C SER A 382 1.93 -13.65 -9.51
N LEU A 383 1.29 -12.53 -9.84
CA LEU A 383 2.03 -11.28 -10.06
C LEU A 383 2.92 -10.93 -8.87
N THR A 384 2.53 -11.34 -7.66
CA THR A 384 3.32 -11.30 -6.43
C THR A 384 4.61 -12.11 -6.54
N GLU A 385 4.57 -13.39 -6.92
CA GLU A 385 5.78 -14.22 -7.12
C GLU A 385 6.68 -13.72 -8.27
N ARG A 386 6.09 -13.09 -9.30
CA ARG A 386 6.86 -12.45 -10.38
C ARG A 386 7.54 -11.18 -9.90
N ILE A 387 6.87 -10.35 -9.10
CA ILE A 387 7.46 -9.18 -8.46
C ILE A 387 8.56 -9.63 -7.50
N GLU A 388 8.31 -10.63 -6.66
CA GLU A 388 9.30 -11.20 -5.74
C GLU A 388 10.55 -11.72 -6.47
N ARG A 389 10.39 -12.43 -7.59
CA ARG A 389 11.54 -12.87 -8.38
C ARG A 389 12.25 -11.74 -9.11
N LEU A 390 11.53 -10.70 -9.53
CA LEU A 390 12.14 -9.50 -10.08
C LEU A 390 12.94 -8.74 -9.02
N GLU A 391 12.46 -8.67 -7.78
CA GLU A 391 13.17 -8.12 -6.63
C GLU A 391 14.43 -8.96 -6.29
N ILE A 392 14.31 -10.29 -6.29
CA ILE A 392 15.47 -11.20 -6.13
C ILE A 392 16.49 -10.99 -7.26
N ARG A 393 16.05 -10.80 -8.50
CA ARG A 393 16.94 -10.52 -9.62
C ARG A 393 17.59 -9.14 -9.50
N LEU A 394 16.84 -8.11 -9.14
CA LEU A 394 17.35 -6.76 -8.92
C LEU A 394 18.43 -6.75 -7.83
N THR A 395 18.18 -7.42 -6.71
CA THR A 395 19.18 -7.55 -5.63
C THR A 395 20.41 -8.33 -6.06
N LYS A 396 20.27 -9.35 -6.91
CA LYS A 396 21.42 -10.04 -7.53
C LYS A 396 22.21 -9.12 -8.44
N TYR A 397 21.54 -8.32 -9.26
CA TYR A 397 22.21 -7.34 -10.13
C TYR A 397 22.92 -6.25 -9.33
N ASP A 398 22.32 -5.77 -8.25
CA ASP A 398 22.90 -4.76 -7.38
C ASP A 398 24.18 -5.28 -6.70
N ARG A 399 24.19 -6.56 -6.27
CA ARG A 399 25.42 -7.23 -5.80
C ARG A 399 26.49 -7.29 -6.89
N THR A 400 26.14 -7.72 -8.10
CA THR A 400 27.12 -7.78 -9.20
C THR A 400 27.66 -6.41 -9.60
N LEU A 401 26.85 -5.35 -9.49
CA LEU A 401 27.29 -3.97 -9.73
C LEU A 401 28.28 -3.51 -8.66
N ARG A 402 28.00 -3.79 -7.39
CA ARG A 402 28.91 -3.49 -6.28
C ARG A 402 30.21 -4.28 -6.37
N ASP A 403 30.14 -5.57 -6.71
CA ASP A 403 31.32 -6.41 -6.94
C ASP A 403 32.14 -5.90 -8.13
N TRP A 404 31.47 -5.40 -9.18
CA TRP A 404 32.14 -4.80 -10.33
C TRP A 404 32.80 -3.46 -9.97
N GLN A 405 32.13 -2.59 -9.21
CA GLN A 405 32.70 -1.34 -8.68
C GLN A 405 33.91 -1.60 -7.78
N ALA A 406 33.81 -2.55 -6.84
CA ALA A 406 34.91 -2.94 -5.97
C ALA A 406 36.11 -3.52 -6.76
N ASN A 407 35.86 -4.12 -7.94
CA ASN A 407 36.92 -4.59 -8.83
C ASN A 407 37.54 -3.49 -9.72
N LEU A 408 36.87 -2.35 -9.90
CA LEU A 408 37.39 -1.22 -10.67
C LEU A 408 38.41 -0.39 -9.89
N GLU A 409 38.18 -0.16 -8.59
CA GLU A 409 39.11 0.58 -7.72
C GLU A 409 40.56 0.07 -7.78
N PRO A 410 40.85 -1.24 -7.62
CA PRO A 410 42.22 -1.75 -7.72
C PRO A 410 42.78 -1.70 -9.14
N ARG A 411 41.92 -1.68 -10.18
CA ARG A 411 42.37 -1.54 -11.58
C ARG A 411 42.75 -0.09 -11.89
N LEU A 412 41.98 0.88 -11.39
CA LEU A 412 42.31 2.30 -11.49
C LEU A 412 43.62 2.61 -10.75
N ALA A 413 43.79 2.11 -9.53
CA ALA A 413 45.04 2.28 -8.79
C ALA A 413 46.27 1.71 -9.54
N LYS A 414 46.13 0.56 -10.22
CA LYS A 414 47.20 0.00 -11.06
C LYS A 414 47.49 0.85 -12.30
N LEU A 415 46.45 1.44 -12.92
CA LEU A 415 46.62 2.33 -14.07
C LEU A 415 47.27 3.65 -13.68
N GLU A 416 46.95 4.20 -12.51
CA GLU A 416 47.62 5.40 -11.97
C GLU A 416 49.09 5.13 -11.67
N GLN A 417 49.42 3.97 -11.10
CA GLN A 417 50.82 3.58 -10.90
C GLN A 417 51.57 3.41 -12.24
N ALA A 418 50.90 2.83 -13.24
CA ALA A 418 51.47 2.67 -14.57
C ALA A 418 51.65 4.03 -15.29
N SER A 419 50.70 4.95 -15.15
CA SER A 419 50.80 6.30 -15.74
C SER A 419 51.94 7.08 -15.11
N LEU A 420 52.09 7.05 -13.77
CA LEU A 420 53.20 7.67 -13.07
C LEU A 420 54.56 7.07 -13.50
N ALA A 421 54.64 5.76 -13.72
CA ALA A 421 55.86 5.12 -14.21
C ALA A 421 56.21 5.55 -15.65
N VAL A 422 55.21 5.71 -16.52
CA VAL A 422 55.40 6.21 -17.89
C VAL A 422 55.80 7.68 -17.87
N SER A 423 55.16 8.52 -17.04
CA SER A 423 55.53 9.93 -16.88
C SER A 423 56.97 10.09 -16.38
N ARG A 424 57.44 9.22 -15.47
CA ARG A 424 58.85 9.20 -15.04
C ARG A 424 59.80 8.83 -16.18
N ARG A 425 59.48 7.80 -16.96
CA ARG A 425 60.28 7.42 -18.13
C ARG A 425 60.31 8.51 -19.21
N LEU A 426 59.19 9.20 -19.41
CA LEU A 426 59.12 10.36 -20.31
C LEU A 426 59.99 11.51 -19.80
N ALA A 427 59.95 11.82 -18.50
CA ALA A 427 60.81 12.84 -17.90
C ALA A 427 62.31 12.48 -18.00
N GLU A 428 62.67 11.20 -17.85
CA GLU A 428 64.04 10.69 -18.05
C GLU A 428 64.50 10.80 -19.53
N LEU A 429 63.58 10.68 -20.48
CA LEU A 429 63.84 10.85 -21.91
C LEU A 429 63.88 12.32 -22.35
N GLU A 430 63.09 13.19 -21.71
CA GLU A 430 63.05 14.64 -21.96
C GLU A 430 64.26 15.36 -21.35
N ASN A 431 64.79 14.87 -20.22
CA ASN A 431 66.03 15.36 -19.60
C ASN A 431 67.06 14.23 -19.47
N PRO A 432 67.70 13.79 -20.57
CA PRO A 432 68.80 12.85 -20.46
C PRO A 432 69.92 13.50 -19.65
N GLU A 433 70.31 12.86 -18.54
CA GLU A 433 71.52 13.28 -17.83
C GLU A 433 72.69 13.32 -18.83
N PRO A 434 73.52 14.38 -18.83
CA PRO A 434 74.64 14.45 -19.75
C PRO A 434 75.57 13.25 -19.46
N GLU A 435 75.78 12.41 -20.48
CA GLU A 435 76.72 11.29 -20.39
C GLU A 435 78.01 11.76 -19.73
N ARG A 436 78.38 11.16 -18.59
CA ARG A 436 79.67 11.38 -17.97
C ARG A 436 80.74 11.06 -19.01
N LYS A 437 81.39 12.09 -19.55
CA LYS A 437 82.56 11.96 -20.42
C LYS A 437 83.63 11.21 -19.64
N LEU A 438 83.72 9.90 -19.85
CA LEU A 438 84.78 9.08 -19.29
C LEU A 438 86.11 9.62 -19.81
N SER A 439 87.03 9.89 -18.87
CA SER A 439 88.38 10.34 -19.18
C SER A 439 89.09 9.31 -20.06
N ILE A 440 89.89 9.78 -21.02
CA ILE A 440 90.61 8.98 -22.02
C ILE A 440 91.42 7.83 -21.35
N TRP A 441 91.89 8.03 -20.12
CA TRP A 441 92.60 7.02 -19.33
C TRP A 441 91.75 5.81 -18.92
N GLN A 442 90.43 5.98 -18.74
CA GLN A 442 89.52 4.88 -18.39
C GLN A 442 89.13 4.02 -19.61
N ARG A 443 89.33 4.51 -20.84
CA ARG A 443 89.10 3.73 -22.07
C ARG A 443 90.30 2.84 -22.44
N LEU A 444 91.51 3.17 -21.99
CA LEU A 444 92.74 2.44 -22.33
C LEU A 444 92.97 1.16 -21.52
N TRP A 445 92.25 0.96 -20.40
CA TRP A 445 92.38 -0.22 -19.53
C TRP A 445 91.25 -1.26 -19.71
N ARG A 446 90.43 -1.10 -20.74
CA ARG A 446 89.45 -2.11 -21.18
C ARG A 446 89.73 -2.49 -22.64
N LEU A 447 90.86 -3.16 -22.85
CA LEU A 447 91.10 -4.03 -24.00
C LEU A 447 91.68 -5.35 -23.47
#